data_AF-A0A7C5NN87-F1
#
_entry.id   AF-A0A7C5NN87-F1
#
_cell.length_a   1.000
_cell.length_b   1.000
_cell.length_c   1.000
_cell.angle_alpha   90.00
_cell.angle_beta   90.00
_cell.angle_gamma   90.00
#
_symmetry.space_group_name_H-M   'P 1'
#
loop_
_entity.id
_entity.type
_entity.pdbx_description
1 polymer ?
#
loop_
_entity_poly.entity_id
_entity_poly.type
_entity_poly.pdbx_seq_one_letter_code
_entity_poly.pdbx_strand_id
1 'polypeptide(L)'
;LEPKSQSAEIAFLVQDKWQEKGMGSFLLEYLISIARQRGVKQFTARVLPVNKPMLNVFHNSGCPVSTEFDGDSYSIQLDIAGKTNG
;
A
#
# COMPACT_ATOMS: atom_id res chain seq x y z
N LEU A 1 -15.22 -17.63 -9.57
CA LEU A 1 -15.33 -16.16 -9.38
C LEU A 1 -14.93 -15.92 -7.94
N GLU A 2 -13.71 -15.45 -7.69
CA GLU A 2 -13.35 -15.04 -6.34
C GLU A 2 -14.39 -14.01 -5.86
N PRO A 3 -14.89 -14.13 -4.63
CA PRO A 3 -15.90 -13.20 -4.12
C PRO A 3 -15.38 -11.78 -4.30
N LYS A 4 -16.29 -10.80 -4.40
CA LYS A 4 -15.97 -9.36 -4.39
C LYS A 4 -15.21 -9.03 -3.11
N SER A 5 -13.93 -9.37 -3.10
CA SER A 5 -13.02 -9.06 -2.04
C SER A 5 -13.01 -7.55 -1.99
N GLN A 6 -13.18 -6.97 -0.81
CA GLN A 6 -13.06 -5.53 -0.63
C GLN A 6 -11.57 -5.14 -0.70
N SER A 7 -10.80 -5.80 -1.56
CA SER A 7 -9.38 -5.59 -1.80
C SER A 7 -9.17 -4.91 -3.14
N ALA A 8 -8.17 -4.04 -3.22
CA ALA A 8 -7.67 -3.50 -4.48
C ALA A 8 -6.16 -3.67 -4.56
N GLU A 9 -5.65 -4.01 -5.74
CA GLU A 9 -4.21 -3.99 -5.99
C GLU A 9 -3.73 -2.55 -6.16
N ILE A 10 -2.58 -2.21 -5.58
CA ILE A 10 -1.96 -0.89 -5.73
C ILE A 10 -0.54 -0.99 -6.28
N ALA A 11 -0.25 -0.11 -7.22
CA ALA A 11 1.08 0.06 -7.81
C ALA A 11 1.30 1.53 -8.16
N PHE A 12 2.43 2.10 -7.74
CA PHE A 12 2.88 3.43 -8.13
C PHE A 12 4.41 3.50 -8.13
N LEU A 13 4.96 4.44 -8.90
CA LEU A 13 6.40 4.66 -9.04
C LEU A 13 6.75 6.09 -8.62
N VAL A 14 7.80 6.23 -7.82
CA VAL A 14 8.37 7.53 -7.45
C VAL A 14 9.77 7.63 -8.04
N GLN A 15 9.98 8.59 -8.93
CA GLN A 15 11.31 8.85 -9.51
C GLN A 15 12.32 9.22 -8.40
N ASP A 16 13.56 8.77 -8.55
CA ASP A 16 14.63 8.90 -7.54
C ASP A 16 14.80 10.32 -7.00
N LYS A 17 14.72 11.35 -7.85
CA LYS A 17 14.80 12.78 -7.46
C LYS A 17 13.72 13.24 -6.46
N TRP A 18 12.68 12.45 -6.29
CA TRP A 18 11.54 12.67 -5.41
C TRP A 18 11.43 11.63 -4.29
N GLN A 19 12.33 10.65 -4.25
CA GLN A 19 12.47 9.74 -3.11
C GLN A 19 12.98 10.52 -1.89
N GLU A 20 12.71 9.98 -0.70
CA GLU A 20 13.07 10.57 0.61
C GLU A 20 12.42 11.94 0.91
N LYS A 21 11.59 12.46 0.01
CA LYS A 21 10.81 13.71 0.20
C LYS A 21 9.36 13.45 0.63
N GLY A 22 9.04 12.22 1.03
CA GLY A 22 7.70 11.82 1.48
C GLY A 22 6.67 11.61 0.36
N MET A 23 7.04 11.73 -0.91
CA MET A 23 6.08 11.61 -2.03
C MET A 23 5.39 10.24 -2.10
N GLY A 24 6.10 9.15 -1.77
CA GLY A 24 5.51 7.82 -1.74
C GLY A 24 4.44 7.67 -0.65
N SER A 25 4.73 8.18 0.55
CA SER A 25 3.78 8.19 1.68
C SER A 25 2.55 9.05 1.35
N PHE A 26 2.76 10.25 0.81
CA PHE A 26 1.66 11.13 0.39
C PHE A 26 0.74 10.46 -0.65
N LEU A 27 1.32 9.82 -1.67
CA LEU A 27 0.54 9.09 -2.67
C LEU A 27 -0.24 7.93 -2.05
N LEU A 28 0.39 7.16 -1.16
CA LEU A 28 -0.27 6.05 -0.48
C LEU A 28 -1.45 6.54 0.38
N GLU A 29 -1.26 7.59 1.18
CA GLU A 29 -2.33 8.20 2.00
C GLU A 29 -3.50 8.68 1.14
N TYR A 30 -3.20 9.33 0.01
CA TYR A 30 -4.23 9.78 -0.92
C TYR A 30 -5.02 8.61 -1.53
N LEU A 31 -4.33 7.54 -1.92
CA LEU A 31 -4.98 6.32 -2.43
C LEU A 31 -5.85 5.64 -1.37
N ILE A 32 -5.39 5.57 -0.12
CA ILE A 32 -6.15 5.03 1.01
C ILE A 32 -7.46 5.82 1.19
N SER A 33 -7.39 7.15 1.14
CA SER A 33 -8.57 8.02 1.27
C SER A 33 -9.62 7.71 0.19
N ILE A 34 -9.21 7.66 -1.08
CA ILE A 34 -10.11 7.34 -2.20
C ILE A 34 -10.67 5.93 -2.07
N ALA A 35 -9.85 4.95 -1.68
CA ALA A 35 -10.25 3.55 -1.59
C ALA A 35 -11.28 3.33 -0.47
N ARG A 36 -11.11 4.00 0.68
CA ARG A 36 -12.11 4.02 1.75
C ARG A 36 -13.45 4.56 1.29
N GLN A 37 -13.47 5.65 0.52
CA GLN A 37 -14.70 6.22 -0.06
C GLN A 37 -15.40 5.23 -1.01
N ARG A 38 -14.64 4.32 -1.62
CA ARG A 38 -15.13 3.27 -2.53
C ARG A 38 -15.46 1.94 -1.83
N GLY A 39 -15.36 1.88 -0.49
CA GLY A 39 -15.66 0.68 0.28
C GLY A 39 -14.59 -0.41 0.22
N VAL A 40 -13.37 -0.08 -0.21
CA VAL A 40 -12.20 -0.96 -0.13
C VAL A 40 -11.72 -1.02 1.32
N LYS A 41 -11.42 -2.22 1.78
CA LYS A 41 -10.93 -2.55 3.11
C LYS A 41 -9.46 -2.98 3.12
N GLN A 42 -8.92 -3.42 1.99
CA GLN A 42 -7.55 -3.92 1.94
C GLN A 42 -6.85 -3.50 0.66
N PHE A 43 -5.56 -3.19 0.74
CA PHE A 43 -4.69 -3.13 -0.42
C PHE A 43 -3.76 -4.34 -0.48
N THR A 44 -3.44 -4.74 -1.71
CA THR A 44 -2.40 -5.74 -1.99
C THR A 44 -1.35 -5.14 -2.91
N ALA A 45 -0.08 -5.50 -2.70
CA ALA A 45 1.01 -5.09 -3.58
C ALA A 45 2.11 -6.15 -3.62
N ARG A 46 2.88 -6.14 -4.70
CA ARG A 46 4.11 -6.93 -4.84
C ARG A 46 5.31 -5.99 -4.91
N VAL A 47 6.31 -6.22 -4.06
CA VAL A 47 7.50 -5.37 -3.97
C VAL A 47 8.76 -6.22 -4.14
N LEU A 48 9.62 -5.85 -5.07
CA LEU A 48 10.92 -6.50 -5.24
C LEU A 48 11.82 -6.24 -4.00
N PRO A 49 12.65 -7.18 -3.55
CA PRO A 49 13.48 -7.01 -2.34
C PRO A 49 14.45 -5.83 -2.39
N VAL A 50 14.86 -5.45 -3.60
CA VAL A 50 15.74 -4.29 -3.83
C VAL A 50 15.03 -2.96 -3.57
N ASN A 51 13.69 -2.92 -3.60
CA ASN A 51 12.89 -1.71 -3.43
C ASN A 51 12.56 -1.47 -1.94
N LYS A 52 13.61 -1.32 -1.12
CA LYS A 52 13.50 -0.95 0.29
C LYS A 52 12.70 0.35 0.52
N PRO A 53 12.82 1.40 -0.32
CA PRO A 53 12.00 2.60 -0.16
C PRO A 53 10.49 2.32 -0.18
N MET A 54 10.02 1.44 -1.08
CA MET A 54 8.61 1.09 -1.15
C MET A 54 8.14 0.27 0.06
N LEU A 55 8.96 -0.66 0.56
CA LEU A 55 8.66 -1.37 1.82
C LEU A 55 8.47 -0.40 2.99
N ASN A 56 9.37 0.60 3.10
CA ASN A 56 9.28 1.62 4.13
C ASN A 56 8.01 2.47 4.00
N VAL A 57 7.56 2.80 2.78
CA VAL A 57 6.30 3.52 2.55
C VAL A 57 5.12 2.73 3.14
N PHE A 58 5.06 1.42 2.92
CA PHE A 58 3.99 0.58 3.48
C PHE A 58 4.04 0.50 5.00
N HIS A 59 5.22 0.25 5.58
CA HIS A 59 5.38 0.16 7.03
C HIS A 59 5.12 1.48 7.76
N ASN A 60 5.33 2.62 7.10
CA ASN A 60 5.11 3.96 7.66
C ASN A 60 3.69 4.50 7.43
N SER A 61 2.80 3.74 6.80
CA SER A 61 1.44 4.18 6.46
C SER A 61 0.50 4.40 7.66
N GLY A 62 0.90 3.94 8.85
CA GLY A 62 0.04 3.93 10.05
C GLY A 62 -1.10 2.91 9.99
N CYS A 63 -1.18 2.10 8.94
CA CYS A 63 -2.15 1.03 8.77
C CYS A 63 -1.53 -0.33 9.13
N PRO A 64 -2.31 -1.31 9.63
CA PRO A 64 -1.81 -2.67 9.82
C PRO A 64 -1.30 -3.26 8.51
N VAL A 65 -0.06 -3.77 8.52
CA VAL A 65 0.60 -4.32 7.34
C VAL A 65 1.10 -5.73 7.62
N SER A 66 0.83 -6.65 6.70
CA SER A 66 1.42 -7.98 6.63
C SER A 66 2.37 -8.05 5.43
N THR A 67 3.46 -8.79 5.58
CA THR A 67 4.50 -8.94 4.57
C THR A 67 4.97 -10.38 4.55
N GLU A 68 4.89 -11.01 3.38
CA GLU A 68 5.35 -12.38 3.17
C GLU A 68 6.35 -12.39 2.02
N PHE A 69 7.47 -13.09 2.17
CA PHE A 69 8.46 -13.23 1.11
C PHE A 69 8.30 -14.59 0.44
N ASP A 70 8.02 -14.60 -0.86
CA ASP A 70 7.79 -15.83 -1.64
C ASP A 70 9.06 -16.42 -2.27
N GLY A 71 10.23 -15.78 -2.06
CA GLY A 71 11.52 -16.15 -2.66
C GLY A 71 11.99 -15.17 -3.73
N ASP A 72 11.05 -14.46 -4.37
CA ASP A 72 11.36 -13.48 -5.43
C ASP A 72 10.89 -12.08 -5.05
N SER A 73 9.79 -11.97 -4.31
CA SER A 73 9.13 -10.72 -3.98
C SER A 73 8.45 -10.74 -2.61
N TYR A 74 8.26 -9.55 -2.07
CA TYR A 74 7.39 -9.34 -0.91
C TYR A 74 5.95 -9.15 -1.38
N SER A 75 5.07 -10.03 -0.91
CA SER A 75 3.62 -9.84 -0.96
C SER A 75 3.19 -9.01 0.25
N ILE A 76 2.63 -7.83 -0.02
CA ILE A 76 2.16 -6.89 0.98
C ILE A 76 0.63 -6.95 1.06
N GLN A 77 0.11 -7.02 2.28
CA GLN A 77 -1.31 -6.81 2.57
C GLN A 77 -1.44 -5.64 3.54
N LEU A 78 -2.18 -4.61 3.15
CA LEU A 78 -2.39 -3.42 3.95
C LEU A 78 -3.87 -3.30 4.33
N ASP A 79 -4.19 -3.41 5.61
CA ASP A 79 -5.56 -3.22 6.09
C ASP A 79 -5.87 -1.73 6.20
N ILE A 80 -6.84 -1.27 5.42
CA ILE A 80 -7.26 0.13 5.38
C ILE A 80 -8.66 0.34 5.97
N ALA A 81 -9.23 -0.68 6.62
CA ALA A 81 -10.54 -0.63 7.24
C ALA A 81 -10.51 0.16 8.57
N GLY A 82 -10.81 1.46 8.51
CA GLY A 82 -11.03 2.37 9.66
C GLY A 82 -10.03 3.53 9.74
N LYS A 83 -10.25 4.62 10.48
CA LYS A 83 -11.49 5.39 10.67
C LYS A 83 -11.57 6.44 9.55
N THR A 84 -12.75 6.60 8.95
CA THR A 84 -13.12 7.82 8.23
C THR A 84 -13.16 8.95 9.26
N ASN A 85 -12.07 9.72 9.35
CA ASN A 85 -12.18 11.07 9.90
C ASN A 85 -12.90 11.88 8.82
N GLY A 86 -14.17 12.19 9.10
CA GLY A 86 -14.93 13.21 8.37
C GLY A 86 -14.35 14.60 8.62
#